data_AF-A0A081RQP1-F1
#
_entry.id   AF-A0A081RQP1-F1
#
_cell.length_a   1.000
_cell.length_b   1.000
_cell.length_c   1.000
_cell.angle_alpha   90.00
_cell.angle_beta   90.00
_cell.angle_gamma   90.00
#
_symmetry.space_group_name_H-M   'P 1'
#
loop_
_entity.id
_entity.type
_entity.pdbx_description
1 polymer ?
#
loop_
_entity_poly.entity_id
_entity_poly.type
_entity_poly.pdbx_seq_one_letter_code
_entity_poly.pdbx_strand_id
1 'polypeptide(L)'
;MKQRLKNLLKKWFPTIHPLPAKRLTRWEKELLTAPPDIKDTETIKHVEILDRLNDKECWVRNPQHRYRSIVLIPVTLGIISSLVLNVNDFMESRKKNEAWIHSWVNLAKKKYGEEFYLRTDLPDYMEDARYIGNDRKISLRKYLHYRYNYFEYSDYYLKVDIGFLLLYLLIIPPFVYCVFFWQRQAPLIIDRERQIFYTWYKGKAYAARYPQLGLWKINAGSVV
;
A
#
# COMPACT_ATOMS: atom_id res chain seq x y z
N MET A 1 24.33 -2.95 -11.56
CA MET A 1 23.29 -3.49 -10.65
C MET A 1 23.39 -5.02 -10.65
N LYS A 2 23.89 -5.60 -9.56
CA LYS A 2 24.46 -6.96 -9.51
C LYS A 2 23.43 -8.04 -9.89
N GLN A 3 23.82 -8.96 -10.76
CA GLN A 3 23.06 -10.12 -11.25
C GLN A 3 22.38 -10.93 -10.14
N ARG A 4 23.00 -10.96 -8.96
CA ARG A 4 22.46 -11.54 -7.72
C ARG A 4 21.14 -10.92 -7.28
N LEU A 5 20.99 -9.59 -7.36
CA LEU A 5 19.77 -8.88 -6.97
C LEU A 5 18.63 -9.18 -7.95
N LYS A 6 18.92 -9.27 -9.26
CA LYS A 6 17.95 -9.71 -10.27
C LYS A 6 17.47 -11.14 -10.01
N ASN A 7 18.38 -12.05 -9.65
CA ASN A 7 18.02 -13.44 -9.34
C ASN A 7 17.18 -13.56 -8.06
N LEU A 8 17.48 -12.75 -7.04
CA LEU A 8 16.68 -12.68 -5.82
C LEU A 8 15.27 -12.12 -6.10
N LEU A 9 15.16 -11.01 -6.85
CA LEU A 9 13.86 -10.46 -7.26
C LEU A 9 13.05 -11.46 -8.08
N LYS A 10 13.68 -12.26 -8.95
CA LYS A 10 13.01 -13.29 -9.74
C LYS A 10 12.52 -14.49 -8.90
N LYS A 11 13.22 -14.79 -7.79
CA LYS A 11 12.84 -15.84 -6.84
C LYS A 11 11.64 -15.43 -5.98
N TRP A 12 11.60 -14.17 -5.58
CA TRP A 12 10.54 -13.61 -4.73
C TRP A 12 9.31 -13.14 -5.52
N PHE A 13 9.49 -12.74 -6.77
CA PHE A 13 8.42 -12.36 -7.69
C PHE A 13 8.52 -13.20 -8.98
N PRO A 14 8.10 -14.48 -8.94
CA PRO A 14 8.05 -15.30 -10.14
C PRO A 14 7.11 -14.61 -11.14
N THR A 15 7.70 -14.09 -12.21
CA THR A 15 6.95 -13.59 -13.36
C THR A 15 6.24 -14.80 -13.93
N ILE A 16 4.89 -14.80 -13.86
CA ILE A 16 3.92 -15.71 -14.51
C ILE A 16 4.52 -17.08 -14.83
N HIS A 17 4.13 -18.10 -14.05
CA HIS A 17 4.47 -19.49 -14.31
C HIS A 17 4.61 -19.76 -15.82
N PRO A 18 5.80 -20.12 -16.34
CA PRO A 18 5.85 -20.82 -17.60
C PRO A 18 5.15 -22.15 -17.30
N LEU A 19 3.83 -22.17 -17.49
CA LEU A 19 3.10 -23.43 -17.55
C LEU A 19 3.88 -24.28 -18.55
N PRO A 20 4.45 -25.42 -18.15
CA PRO A 20 5.16 -26.25 -19.10
C PRO A 20 4.14 -26.63 -20.17
N ALA A 21 4.39 -26.22 -21.42
CA ALA A 21 3.50 -26.48 -22.56
C ALA A 21 3.08 -27.97 -22.64
N LYS A 22 3.92 -28.87 -22.10
CA LYS A 22 3.66 -30.31 -21.92
C LYS A 22 2.41 -30.67 -21.12
N ARG A 23 1.94 -29.83 -20.19
CA ARG A 23 0.72 -30.14 -19.43
C ARG A 23 -0.52 -29.97 -20.29
N LEU A 24 -0.61 -28.90 -21.09
CA LEU A 24 -1.78 -28.63 -21.93
C LEU A 24 -1.97 -29.67 -23.05
N THR A 25 -0.89 -30.09 -23.71
CA THR A 25 -0.97 -31.11 -24.79
C THR A 25 -1.48 -32.47 -24.30
N ARG A 26 -1.22 -32.83 -23.03
CA ARG A 26 -1.76 -34.07 -22.45
C ARG A 26 -3.28 -34.02 -22.28
N TRP A 27 -3.81 -32.86 -21.89
CA TRP A 27 -5.24 -32.65 -21.67
C TRP A 27 -5.97 -32.14 -22.92
N GLU A 28 -5.25 -31.76 -23.99
CA GLU A 28 -5.81 -31.21 -25.22
C GLU A 28 -6.85 -32.15 -25.84
N LYS A 29 -6.49 -33.44 -26.02
CA LYS A 29 -7.44 -34.43 -26.53
C LYS A 29 -8.67 -34.56 -25.63
N GLU A 30 -8.46 -34.64 -24.31
CA GLU A 30 -9.52 -34.87 -23.32
C GLU A 30 -10.48 -33.66 -23.20
N LEU A 31 -9.94 -32.44 -23.20
CA LEU A 31 -10.68 -31.18 -23.18
C LEU A 31 -11.42 -30.90 -24.49
N LEU A 32 -10.87 -31.32 -25.64
CA LEU A 32 -11.53 -31.19 -26.95
C LEU A 32 -12.59 -32.28 -27.17
N THR A 33 -12.48 -33.44 -26.51
CA THR A 33 -13.47 -34.53 -26.58
C THR A 33 -14.61 -34.38 -25.57
N ALA A 34 -14.45 -33.57 -24.53
CA ALA A 34 -15.51 -33.28 -23.59
C ALA A 34 -16.66 -32.56 -24.32
N PRO A 35 -17.92 -33.04 -24.22
CA PRO A 35 -19.04 -32.33 -24.80
C PRO A 35 -19.11 -30.92 -24.20
N PRO A 36 -19.44 -29.88 -24.99
CA PRO A 36 -19.55 -28.53 -24.47
C PRO A 36 -20.65 -28.51 -23.42
N ASP A 37 -20.26 -28.33 -22.15
CA ASP A 37 -21.18 -28.04 -21.06
C ASP A 37 -21.65 -26.59 -21.23
N ILE A 38 -22.74 -26.42 -21.99
CA ILE A 38 -23.35 -25.12 -22.24
C ILE A 38 -24.06 -24.70 -20.97
N LYS A 39 -23.35 -23.91 -20.17
CA LYS A 39 -23.93 -23.27 -18.99
C LYS A 39 -24.87 -22.15 -19.43
N ASP A 40 -25.98 -22.00 -18.71
CA ASP A 40 -26.90 -20.89 -18.90
C ASP A 40 -26.28 -19.55 -18.47
N THR A 41 -26.89 -18.45 -18.91
CA THR A 41 -26.36 -17.10 -18.69
C THR A 41 -26.30 -16.70 -17.21
N GLU A 42 -27.11 -17.29 -16.34
CA GLU A 42 -27.11 -17.01 -14.90
C GLU A 42 -25.91 -17.70 -14.23
N THR A 43 -25.68 -18.98 -14.56
CA THR A 43 -24.55 -19.76 -14.05
C THR A 43 -23.20 -19.24 -14.59
N ILE A 44 -23.15 -18.73 -15.83
CA ILE A 44 -21.93 -18.13 -16.41
C ILE A 44 -21.55 -16.80 -15.74
N LYS A 45 -22.53 -15.97 -15.35
CA LYS A 45 -22.26 -14.70 -14.66
C LYS A 45 -21.53 -14.89 -13.33
N HIS A 46 -21.60 -16.08 -12.76
CA HIS A 46 -20.96 -16.42 -11.47
C HIS A 46 -19.59 -17.08 -11.64
N VAL A 47 -19.13 -17.31 -12.88
CA VAL A 47 -17.79 -17.82 -13.15
C VAL A 47 -16.76 -16.73 -12.84
N GLU A 48 -15.97 -16.95 -11.78
CA GLU A 48 -15.03 -15.98 -11.23
C GLU A 48 -13.95 -15.49 -12.22
N ILE A 49 -13.73 -16.26 -13.30
CA ILE A 49 -12.72 -16.05 -14.34
C ILE A 49 -13.23 -15.12 -15.47
N LEU A 50 -14.53 -14.88 -15.59
CA LEU A 50 -15.11 -14.05 -16.65
C LEU A 50 -15.43 -12.64 -16.13
N ASP A 51 -15.03 -11.61 -16.87
CA ASP A 51 -15.26 -10.20 -16.51
C ASP A 51 -16.41 -9.59 -17.33
N ARG A 52 -16.49 -9.95 -18.62
CA ARG A 52 -17.59 -9.56 -19.51
C ARG A 52 -17.78 -10.64 -20.57
N LEU A 53 -19.04 -10.99 -20.83
CA LEU A 53 -19.43 -11.84 -21.95
C LEU A 53 -20.55 -11.14 -22.72
N ASN A 54 -20.31 -10.86 -24.00
CA ASN A 54 -21.34 -10.45 -24.95
C ASN A 54 -21.16 -11.25 -26.23
N ASP A 55 -22.08 -11.14 -27.19
CA ASP A 55 -22.09 -11.99 -28.39
C ASP A 55 -20.82 -11.88 -29.25
N LYS A 56 -20.07 -10.79 -29.10
CA LYS A 56 -18.88 -10.47 -29.91
C LYS A 56 -17.57 -10.75 -29.20
N GLU A 57 -17.50 -10.46 -27.90
CA GLU A 57 -16.29 -10.42 -27.10
C GLU A 57 -16.47 -11.17 -25.77
N CYS A 58 -15.44 -11.90 -25.39
CA CYS A 58 -15.29 -12.50 -24.07
C CYS A 58 -14.04 -11.92 -23.40
N TRP A 59 -14.23 -11.29 -22.25
CA TRP A 59 -13.17 -10.68 -21.46
C TRP A 59 -12.84 -11.61 -20.30
N VAL A 60 -11.66 -12.22 -20.38
CA VAL A 60 -11.12 -13.05 -19.31
C VAL A 60 -10.51 -12.14 -18.25
N ARG A 61 -10.95 -12.35 -17.02
CA ARG A 61 -10.64 -11.53 -15.87
C ARG A 61 -9.17 -11.64 -15.48
N ASN A 62 -8.58 -10.50 -15.15
CA ASN A 62 -7.27 -10.47 -14.53
C ASN A 62 -7.39 -10.23 -13.01
N PRO A 63 -7.06 -11.21 -12.15
CA PRO A 63 -7.23 -11.08 -10.69
C PRO A 63 -6.39 -9.94 -10.08
N GLN A 64 -5.31 -9.54 -10.76
CA GLN A 64 -4.42 -8.47 -10.32
C GLN A 64 -5.09 -7.09 -10.30
N HIS A 65 -6.11 -6.87 -11.15
CA HIS A 65 -6.83 -5.59 -11.22
C HIS A 65 -7.66 -5.33 -9.96
N ARG A 66 -8.39 -6.36 -9.49
CA ARG A 66 -9.19 -6.30 -8.27
C ARG A 66 -8.36 -6.25 -7.00
N TYR A 67 -7.24 -6.97 -6.94
CA TYR A 67 -6.36 -6.91 -5.76
C TYR A 67 -5.88 -5.48 -5.47
N ARG A 68 -5.54 -4.71 -6.51
CA ARG A 68 -5.13 -3.31 -6.33
C ARG A 68 -6.27 -2.42 -5.84
N SER A 69 -7.46 -2.53 -6.41
CA SER A 69 -8.59 -1.66 -6.06
C SER A 69 -9.27 -2.03 -4.74
N ILE A 70 -9.33 -3.31 -4.39
CA ILE A 70 -10.02 -3.81 -3.20
C ILE A 70 -9.08 -3.88 -1.99
N VAL A 71 -7.80 -4.18 -2.20
CA VAL A 71 -6.85 -4.39 -1.10
C VAL A 71 -5.82 -3.27 -1.04
N LEU A 72 -5.03 -3.11 -2.11
CA LEU A 72 -3.84 -2.26 -2.03
C LEU A 72 -4.17 -0.77 -1.82
N ILE A 73 -5.15 -0.23 -2.55
CA ILE A 73 -5.53 1.18 -2.43
C ILE A 73 -6.15 1.46 -1.04
N PRO A 74 -7.17 0.71 -0.57
CA PRO A 74 -7.75 0.95 0.76
C PRO A 74 -6.73 0.81 1.89
N VAL A 75 -5.85 -0.20 1.84
CA VAL A 75 -4.80 -0.38 2.86
C VAL A 75 -3.81 0.79 2.85
N THR A 76 -3.39 1.25 1.67
CA THR A 76 -2.48 2.40 1.56
C THR A 76 -3.12 3.68 2.10
N LEU A 77 -4.39 3.91 1.78
CA LEU A 77 -5.14 5.04 2.34
C LEU A 77 -5.25 4.93 3.86
N GLY A 78 -5.54 3.75 4.40
CA GLY A 78 -5.59 3.51 5.84
C GLY A 78 -4.26 3.82 6.54
N ILE A 79 -3.14 3.42 5.95
CA ILE A 79 -1.79 3.72 6.48
C ILE A 79 -1.53 5.23 6.48
N ILE A 80 -1.87 5.92 5.38
CA ILE A 80 -1.69 7.38 5.27
C ILE A 80 -2.60 8.11 6.27
N SER A 81 -3.87 7.71 6.39
CA SER A 81 -4.80 8.26 7.37
C SER A 81 -4.29 8.06 8.80
N SER A 82 -3.74 6.89 9.12
CA SER A 82 -3.12 6.61 10.41
C SER A 82 -1.95 7.56 10.70
N LEU A 83 -1.08 7.83 9.72
CA LEU A 83 0.00 8.81 9.87
C LEU A 83 -0.54 10.22 10.15
N VAL A 84 -1.57 10.65 9.41
CA VAL A 84 -2.19 11.97 9.60
C VAL A 84 -2.78 12.11 11.00
N LEU A 85 -3.48 11.09 11.50
CA LEU A 85 -4.02 11.07 12.85
C LEU A 85 -2.91 11.16 13.91
N ASN A 86 -1.83 10.39 13.77
CA ASN A 86 -0.70 10.45 14.69
C ASN A 86 -0.04 11.84 14.74
N VAL A 87 0.13 12.47 13.58
CA VAL A 87 0.67 13.85 13.51
C VAL A 87 -0.30 14.84 14.18
N ASN A 88 -1.60 14.70 13.97
CA ASN A 88 -2.61 15.55 14.60
C ASN A 88 -2.60 15.40 16.13
N ASP A 89 -2.57 14.16 16.62
CA ASP A 89 -2.54 13.86 18.06
C ASP A 89 -1.26 14.40 18.70
N PHE A 90 -0.12 14.28 18.02
CA PHE A 90 1.13 14.90 18.45
C PHE A 90 1.01 16.43 18.56
N MET A 91 0.41 17.08 17.55
CA MET A 91 0.23 18.53 17.53
C MET A 91 -0.71 19.00 18.63
N GLU A 92 -1.79 18.27 18.89
CA GLU A 92 -2.71 18.58 19.98
C GLU A 92 -2.05 18.37 21.36
N SER A 93 -1.35 17.25 21.54
CA SER A 93 -0.57 16.97 22.75
C SER A 93 0.45 18.08 23.01
N ARG A 94 1.17 18.51 21.98
CA ARG A 94 2.12 19.62 22.07
C ARG A 94 1.47 20.91 22.57
N LYS A 95 0.32 21.31 22.03
CA LYS A 95 -0.37 22.53 22.49
C LYS A 95 -0.72 22.48 23.97
N LYS A 96 -1.24 21.33 24.44
CA LYS A 96 -1.57 21.12 25.86
C LYS A 96 -0.32 21.17 26.74
N ASN A 97 0.76 20.51 26.29
CA ASN A 97 2.02 20.49 27.01
C ASN A 97 2.68 21.86 27.07
N GLU A 98 2.69 22.64 25.98
CA GLU A 98 3.22 24.00 25.98
C GLU A 98 2.48 24.90 26.98
N ALA A 99 1.15 24.78 27.08
CA ALA A 99 0.37 25.50 28.08
C ALA A 99 0.75 25.10 29.51
N TRP A 100 0.95 23.80 29.76
CA TRP A 100 1.39 23.30 31.07
C TRP A 100 2.81 23.80 31.42
N ILE A 101 3.75 23.71 30.47
CA ILE A 101 5.13 24.20 30.64
C ILE A 101 5.14 25.69 30.98
N HIS A 102 4.36 26.51 30.26
CA HIS A 102 4.27 27.94 30.57
C HIS A 102 3.66 28.20 31.95
N SER A 103 2.65 27.42 32.36
CA SER A 103 2.10 27.49 33.71
C SER A 103 3.15 27.17 34.78
N TRP A 104 3.93 26.10 34.55
CA TRP A 104 5.03 25.70 35.43
C TRP A 104 6.11 26.78 35.57
N VAL A 105 6.57 27.34 34.44
CA VAL A 105 7.52 28.44 34.41
C VAL A 105 6.99 29.69 35.12
N ASN A 106 5.71 30.02 34.94
CA ASN A 106 5.09 31.16 35.62
C ASN A 106 5.02 30.97 37.14
N LEU A 107 4.79 29.74 37.61
CA LEU A 107 4.87 29.41 39.03
C LEU A 107 6.31 29.56 39.55
N ALA A 108 7.31 29.11 38.80
CA ALA A 108 8.71 29.29 39.14
C ALA A 108 9.06 30.78 39.26
N LYS A 109 8.63 31.62 38.31
CA LYS A 109 8.81 33.08 38.36
C LYS A 109 8.19 33.71 39.61
N LYS A 110 6.95 33.34 39.93
CA LYS A 110 6.25 33.86 41.11
C LYS A 110 6.97 33.52 42.41
N LYS A 111 7.61 32.35 42.49
CA LYS A 111 8.27 31.85 43.69
C LYS A 111 9.73 32.30 43.83
N TYR A 112 10.46 32.38 42.72
CA TYR A 112 11.93 32.57 42.71
C TYR A 112 12.39 33.85 42.02
N GLY A 113 11.46 34.66 41.48
CA GLY A 113 11.71 35.90 40.74
C GLY A 113 11.69 35.72 39.23
N GLU A 114 11.52 36.82 38.48
CA GLU A 114 11.46 36.80 37.01
C GLU A 114 12.74 36.23 36.37
N GLU A 115 13.90 36.45 37.00
CA GLU A 115 15.21 35.99 36.53
C GLU A 115 15.65 34.64 37.14
N PHE A 116 14.71 33.81 37.60
CA PHE A 116 15.04 32.51 38.22
C PHE A 116 15.90 31.61 37.32
N TYR A 117 15.80 31.75 36.00
CA TYR A 117 16.57 30.96 35.04
C TYR A 117 18.07 31.28 35.01
N LEU A 118 18.49 32.43 35.57
CA LEU A 118 19.91 32.80 35.73
C LEU A 118 20.50 32.29 37.06
N ARG A 119 19.66 31.78 37.95
CA ARG A 119 20.05 31.37 39.30
C ARG A 119 20.64 29.97 39.31
N THR A 120 21.84 29.84 39.87
CA THR A 120 22.55 28.58 40.05
C THR A 120 22.24 27.90 41.39
N ASP A 121 21.59 28.60 42.32
CA ASP A 121 21.26 28.11 43.66
C ASP A 121 19.93 27.33 43.74
N LEU A 122 19.24 27.16 42.61
CA LEU A 122 17.96 26.45 42.55
C LEU A 122 18.13 24.93 42.53
N PRO A 123 17.18 24.18 43.12
CA PRO A 123 17.22 22.71 43.13
C PRO A 123 17.19 22.09 41.72
N ASP A 124 17.75 20.90 41.58
CA ASP A 124 17.85 20.17 40.29
C ASP A 124 16.49 19.95 39.61
N TYR A 125 15.42 19.74 40.37
CA TYR A 125 14.07 19.54 39.82
C TYR A 125 13.52 20.77 39.07
N MET A 126 14.20 21.93 39.15
CA MET A 126 13.85 23.15 38.41
C MET A 126 14.58 23.28 37.07
N GLU A 127 15.47 22.34 36.71
CA GLU A 127 16.22 22.37 35.45
C GLU A 127 15.32 22.52 34.22
N ASP A 128 14.16 21.89 34.24
CA ASP A 128 13.19 21.91 33.17
C ASP A 128 12.62 23.34 32.96
N ALA A 129 12.21 24.01 34.04
CA ALA A 129 11.74 25.38 34.03
C ALA A 129 12.86 26.35 33.63
N ARG A 130 14.09 26.15 34.12
CA ARG A 130 15.26 26.96 33.75
C ARG A 130 15.58 26.84 32.27
N TYR A 131 15.53 25.63 31.72
CA TYR A 131 15.80 25.37 30.31
C TYR A 131 14.83 26.14 29.41
N ILE A 132 13.55 26.22 29.79
CA ILE A 132 12.55 27.03 29.09
C ILE A 132 12.82 28.53 29.30
N GLY A 133 13.12 28.93 30.54
CA GLY A 133 13.48 30.29 30.89
C GLY A 133 12.32 31.27 30.75
N ASN A 134 12.52 32.33 29.97
CA ASN A 134 11.51 33.38 29.74
C ASN A 134 10.96 33.35 28.30
N ASP A 135 11.08 32.21 27.61
CA ASP A 135 10.61 32.09 26.24
C ASP A 135 9.09 32.25 26.16
N ARG A 136 8.63 33.25 25.38
CA ARG A 136 7.19 33.46 25.11
C ARG A 136 6.58 32.41 24.19
N LYS A 137 7.41 31.79 23.34
CA LYS A 137 7.00 30.73 22.41
C LYS A 137 8.08 29.65 22.40
N ILE A 138 7.66 28.40 22.57
CA ILE A 138 8.57 27.27 22.56
C ILE A 138 8.71 26.79 21.10
N SER A 139 9.93 26.82 20.58
CA SER A 139 10.21 26.27 19.23
C SER A 139 10.05 24.75 19.24
N LEU A 140 9.74 24.14 18.08
CA LEU A 140 9.57 22.67 18.00
C LEU A 140 10.81 21.93 18.50
N ARG A 141 12.02 22.39 18.13
CA ARG A 141 13.27 21.78 18.58
C ARG A 141 13.44 21.85 20.10
N LYS A 142 13.12 23.02 20.69
CA LYS A 142 13.19 23.21 22.14
C LYS A 142 12.16 22.33 22.86
N TYR A 143 10.95 22.25 22.31
CA TYR A 143 9.90 21.37 22.82
C TYR A 143 10.28 19.89 22.77
N LEU A 144 10.83 19.41 21.64
CA LEU A 144 11.29 18.03 21.50
C LEU A 144 12.41 17.70 22.49
N HIS A 145 13.39 18.60 22.63
CA HIS A 145 14.43 18.42 23.64
C HIS A 145 13.82 18.37 25.04
N TYR A 146 12.87 19.25 25.36
CA TYR A 146 12.22 19.24 26.66
C TYR A 146 11.45 17.94 26.92
N ARG A 147 10.62 17.51 25.96
CA ARG A 147 9.84 16.28 26.01
C ARG A 147 10.70 15.02 26.20
N TYR A 148 11.86 14.96 25.55
CA TYR A 148 12.72 13.78 25.59
C TYR A 148 13.81 13.82 26.67
N ASN A 149 13.90 14.88 27.48
CA ASN A 149 14.88 14.94 28.57
C ASN A 149 14.23 15.21 29.94
N TYR A 150 13.13 15.96 30.01
CA TYR A 150 12.55 16.39 31.30
C TYR A 150 11.18 15.78 31.63
N PHE A 151 10.47 15.17 30.67
CA PHE A 151 9.23 14.45 31.01
C PHE A 151 9.52 13.14 31.75
N GLU A 152 8.63 12.76 32.65
CA GLU A 152 8.71 11.55 33.48
C GLU A 152 8.89 10.27 32.64
N TYR A 153 8.28 10.21 31.45
CA TYR A 153 8.35 9.08 30.52
C TYR A 153 9.09 9.45 29.22
N SER A 154 10.08 10.33 29.31
CA SER A 154 10.87 10.85 28.17
C SER A 154 11.43 9.75 27.27
N ASP A 155 12.07 8.73 27.85
CA ASP A 155 12.63 7.57 27.14
C ASP A 155 11.58 6.78 26.37
N TYR A 156 10.41 6.58 26.98
CA TYR A 156 9.31 5.89 26.35
C TYR A 156 8.77 6.70 25.16
N TYR A 157 8.52 7.99 25.35
CA TYR A 157 8.07 8.87 24.28
C TYR A 157 9.06 8.91 23.11
N LEU A 158 10.36 9.00 23.38
CA LEU A 158 11.38 8.97 22.35
C LEU A 158 11.33 7.67 21.55
N LYS A 159 11.26 6.51 22.23
CA LYS A 159 11.19 5.19 21.59
C LYS A 159 9.93 5.03 20.74
N VAL A 160 8.79 5.48 21.25
CA VAL A 160 7.50 5.40 20.55
C VAL A 160 7.48 6.30 19.32
N ASP A 161 7.88 7.56 19.48
CA ASP A 161 7.87 8.55 18.39
C ASP A 161 8.83 8.14 17.26
N ILE A 162 10.05 7.68 17.59
CA ILE A 162 11.00 7.15 16.61
C ILE A 162 10.47 5.85 15.98
N GLY A 163 9.89 4.96 16.79
CA GLY A 163 9.34 3.69 16.32
C GLY A 163 8.26 3.89 15.26
N PHE A 164 7.29 4.75 15.52
CA PHE A 164 6.25 5.10 14.54
C PHE A 164 6.82 5.81 13.31
N LEU A 165 7.76 6.74 13.49
CA LEU A 165 8.40 7.43 12.37
C LEU A 165 9.11 6.44 11.43
N LEU A 166 9.89 5.51 11.98
CA LEU A 166 10.57 4.47 11.20
C LEU A 166 9.57 3.50 10.56
N LEU A 167 8.51 3.12 11.27
CA LEU A 167 7.45 2.26 10.75
C LEU A 167 6.82 2.88 9.49
N TYR A 168 6.40 4.15 9.56
CA TYR A 168 5.82 4.85 8.42
C TYR A 168 6.82 5.04 7.28
N LEU A 169 8.08 5.37 7.60
CA LEU A 169 9.14 5.53 6.60
C LEU A 169 9.43 4.22 5.85
N LEU A 170 9.31 3.07 6.51
CA LEU A 170 9.54 1.76 5.90
C LEU A 170 8.33 1.24 5.14
N ILE A 171 7.11 1.47 5.65
CA ILE A 171 5.88 0.89 5.07
C ILE A 171 5.30 1.75 3.94
N ILE A 172 5.29 3.08 4.06
CA ILE A 172 4.60 3.92 3.07
C ILE A 172 5.25 3.84 1.68
N PRO A 173 6.58 3.95 1.50
CA PRO A 173 7.20 3.91 0.19
C PRO A 173 6.89 2.65 -0.64
N PRO A 174 7.00 1.41 -0.12
CA PRO A 174 6.66 0.23 -0.91
C PRO A 174 5.17 0.15 -1.25
N PHE A 175 4.27 0.56 -0.35
CA PHE A 175 2.83 0.57 -0.62
C PHE A 175 2.48 1.59 -1.71
N VAL A 176 2.98 2.81 -1.60
CA VAL A 176 2.84 3.85 -2.63
C VAL A 176 3.44 3.37 -3.96
N TYR A 177 4.62 2.76 -3.92
CA TYR A 177 5.25 2.21 -5.11
C TYR A 177 4.38 1.14 -5.78
N CYS A 178 3.85 0.18 -5.01
CA CYS A 178 2.96 -0.85 -5.51
C CYS A 178 1.65 -0.24 -6.05
N VAL A 179 1.11 0.80 -5.40
CA VAL A 179 -0.09 1.48 -5.90
C VAL A 179 0.19 2.13 -7.24
N PHE A 180 1.29 2.83 -7.45
CA PHE A 180 1.50 3.57 -8.72
C PHE A 180 2.16 2.73 -9.82
N PHE A 181 3.18 1.94 -9.49
CA PHE A 181 4.07 1.30 -10.46
C PHE A 181 3.78 -0.18 -10.68
N TRP A 182 2.96 -0.83 -9.85
CA TRP A 182 2.50 -2.19 -10.14
C TRP A 182 1.52 -2.14 -11.33
N GLN A 183 2.07 -2.39 -12.52
CA GLN A 183 1.38 -2.23 -13.80
C GLN A 183 0.08 -3.04 -13.86
N ARG A 184 -0.96 -2.42 -14.42
CA ARG A 184 -2.19 -3.12 -14.81
C ARG A 184 -1.82 -4.14 -15.88
N GLN A 185 -1.94 -5.42 -15.56
CA GLN A 185 -1.98 -6.43 -16.60
C GLN A 185 -3.34 -6.33 -17.30
N ALA A 186 -3.33 -6.34 -18.62
CA ALA A 186 -4.54 -6.30 -19.41
C ALA A 186 -5.41 -7.54 -19.16
N PRO A 187 -6.74 -7.43 -19.27
CA PRO A 187 -7.57 -8.59 -19.52
C PRO A 187 -7.13 -9.26 -20.83
N LEU A 188 -7.34 -10.57 -20.91
CA LEU A 188 -7.25 -11.29 -22.18
C LEU A 188 -8.62 -11.17 -22.85
N ILE A 189 -8.66 -10.58 -24.03
CA ILE A 189 -9.90 -10.39 -24.79
C ILE A 189 -9.93 -11.39 -25.93
N ILE A 190 -11.07 -12.07 -26.04
CA ILE A 190 -11.36 -13.04 -27.09
C ILE A 190 -12.44 -12.43 -27.96
N ASP A 191 -12.09 -12.05 -29.18
CA ASP A 191 -13.03 -11.53 -30.18
C ASP A 191 -13.47 -12.66 -31.11
N ARG A 192 -14.76 -13.00 -31.02
CA ARG A 192 -15.40 -14.07 -31.78
C ARG A 192 -15.72 -13.65 -33.21
N GLU A 193 -15.97 -12.37 -33.47
CA GLU A 193 -16.22 -11.90 -34.85
C GLU A 193 -14.92 -11.94 -35.67
N ARG A 194 -13.83 -11.46 -35.07
CA ARG A 194 -12.52 -11.39 -35.72
C ARG A 194 -11.66 -12.64 -35.54
N GLN A 195 -12.10 -13.59 -34.70
CA GLN A 195 -11.40 -14.84 -34.38
C GLN A 195 -9.96 -14.58 -33.91
N ILE A 196 -9.80 -13.61 -33.01
CA ILE A 196 -8.52 -13.21 -32.42
C ILE A 196 -8.57 -13.21 -30.90
N PHE A 197 -7.46 -13.62 -30.30
CA PHE A 197 -7.10 -13.36 -28.92
C PHE A 197 -6.19 -12.16 -28.90
N TYR A 198 -6.45 -11.17 -28.05
CA TYR A 198 -5.52 -10.08 -27.86
C TYR A 198 -5.43 -9.64 -26.41
N THR A 199 -4.25 -9.17 -26.04
CA THR A 199 -3.95 -8.63 -24.71
C THR A 199 -2.82 -7.61 -24.85
N TRP A 200 -2.63 -6.75 -23.86
CA TRP A 200 -1.53 -5.79 -23.85
C TRP A 200 -0.69 -5.91 -22.59
N TYR A 201 0.62 -5.87 -22.75
CA TYR A 201 1.55 -5.91 -21.64
C TYR A 201 2.77 -5.03 -21.95
N LYS A 202 3.13 -4.15 -21.00
CA LYS A 202 4.25 -3.20 -21.12
C LYS A 202 4.24 -2.38 -22.42
N GLY A 203 3.08 -1.84 -22.79
CA GLY A 203 2.92 -1.00 -23.99
C GLY A 203 2.99 -1.77 -25.32
N LYS A 204 3.06 -3.10 -25.30
CA LYS A 204 3.00 -3.96 -26.49
C LYS A 204 1.66 -4.68 -26.52
N ALA A 205 1.01 -4.67 -27.68
CA ALA A 205 -0.14 -5.50 -27.95
C ALA A 205 0.33 -6.87 -28.47
N TYR A 206 -0.21 -7.93 -27.89
CA TYR A 206 -0.03 -9.30 -28.34
C TYR A 206 -1.36 -9.77 -28.89
N ALA A 207 -1.35 -10.31 -30.10
CA ALA A 207 -2.55 -10.86 -30.73
C ALA A 207 -2.22 -12.19 -31.41
N ALA A 208 -3.16 -13.14 -31.34
CA ALA A 208 -3.07 -14.43 -32.00
C ALA A 208 -4.42 -14.79 -32.62
N ARG A 209 -4.42 -15.33 -33.84
CA ARG A 209 -5.65 -15.83 -34.48
C ARG A 209 -5.98 -17.22 -33.97
N TYR A 210 -7.27 -17.59 -33.96
CA TYR A 210 -7.73 -18.90 -33.51
C TYR A 210 -6.97 -20.10 -34.14
N PRO A 211 -6.71 -20.12 -35.48
CA PRO A 211 -5.98 -21.23 -36.10
C PRO A 211 -4.53 -21.35 -35.62
N GLN A 212 -3.90 -20.26 -35.19
CA GLN A 212 -2.53 -20.28 -34.65
C GLN A 212 -2.45 -20.92 -33.26
N LEU A 213 -3.59 -21.04 -32.58
CA LEU A 213 -3.73 -21.65 -31.26
C LEU A 213 -4.39 -23.04 -31.33
N GLY A 214 -4.54 -23.61 -32.54
CA GLY A 214 -5.21 -24.90 -32.74
C GLY A 214 -6.72 -24.87 -32.50
N LEU A 215 -7.31 -23.68 -32.39
CA LEU A 215 -8.74 -23.50 -32.19
C LEU A 215 -9.43 -23.36 -33.55
N TRP A 216 -10.39 -24.24 -33.80
CA TRP A 216 -11.24 -24.21 -34.97
C TRP A 216 -12.56 -23.52 -34.63
N LYS A 217 -13.20 -22.92 -35.63
CA LYS A 217 -14.52 -22.32 -35.47
C LYS A 217 -15.50 -23.43 -35.07
N ILE A 218 -15.87 -23.51 -33.79
CA ILE A 218 -17.03 -24.27 -33.37
C ILE A 218 -18.22 -23.49 -33.91
N ASN A 219 -18.69 -23.88 -35.09
CA ASN A 219 -19.96 -23.39 -35.60
C ASN A 219 -21.02 -23.83 -34.59
N ALA A 220 -21.56 -22.88 -33.84
CA ALA A 220 -22.88 -23.03 -33.20
C ALA A 220 -23.95 -22.99 -34.30
N GLY A 221 -23.87 -23.95 -35.21
CA GLY A 221 -24.84 -24.21 -36.27
C GLY A 221 -25.27 -25.65 -36.12
N SER A 222 -26.59 -25.84 -36.06
CA SER A 222 -27.33 -27.12 -35.97
C SER A 222 -27.20 -27.90 -34.66
N VAL A 223 -28.03 -27.54 -33.69
CA VAL A 223 -28.87 -28.55 -33.05
C VAL A 223 -30.31 -28.14 -33.37
N VAL A 224 -31.04 -29.07 -33.96
CA VAL A 224 -32.42 -28.98 -34.46
C VAL A 224 -33.38 -28.40 -33.42
#